data_AF-A0A920DSK1-F1
#
_entry.id   AF-A0A920DSK1-F1
#
_cell.length_a   1.000
_cell.length_b   1.000
_cell.length_c   1.000
_cell.angle_alpha   90.00
_cell.angle_beta   90.00
_cell.angle_gamma   90.00
#
_symmetry.space_group_name_H-M   'P 1'
#
loop_
_entity.id
_entity.type
_entity.pdbx_description
1 polymer ?
#
loop_
_entity_poly.entity_id
_entity_poly.type
_entity_poly.pdbx_seq_one_letter_code
_entity_poly.pdbx_strand_id
1 'polypeptide(L)'
;MAAGICIALFIGVLLFTFTIIQGVGGNLLIERGVIESANDKTLVPQLINLLSDSTPWLVGLLAVCALAAMQSTGAAYMSTFSAMVTRDIFTKFINPNATDSVQKLCGRIFVIIVTLAALFVAANSTQAIVMLGGLAVAYGFQMYPALIGLCYYKGFTKKGVVAGLIVGLIAVTLTDRTSAWFNVPWGAYPLTIHSAGWGIIFNLFVTFFVSFLLGESSKEKNKKERKHLLLQTVSALDPKRKRQVSLAWVLTLIWFLVGFGPFATIGNSLFSSPNTPELWAPFSLPSLWVWQLLFLLYGVFVMWFLAFHMGLSKPIAREKIELVVKSSSQNKL
;
A
#
# COMPACT_ATOMS: atom_id res chain seq x y z
N MET A 1 -2.10 -21.06 11.12
CA MET A 1 -0.70 -20.69 11.40
C MET A 1 0.19 -21.00 10.20
N ALA A 2 0.47 -22.27 9.90
CA ALA A 2 1.11 -22.67 8.62
C ALA A 2 0.24 -22.30 7.40
N ALA A 3 -1.08 -22.42 7.54
CA ALA A 3 -2.04 -22.08 6.47
C ALA A 3 -1.86 -20.68 5.88
N GLY A 4 -1.57 -19.64 6.67
CA GLY A 4 -1.44 -18.28 6.14
C GLY A 4 -0.23 -18.09 5.22
N ILE A 5 0.90 -18.70 5.59
CA ILE A 5 2.12 -18.67 4.75
C ILE A 5 1.97 -19.60 3.56
N CYS A 6 1.38 -20.79 3.75
CA CYS A 6 1.10 -21.70 2.64
C CYS A 6 0.17 -21.04 1.61
N ILE A 7 -0.85 -20.31 2.06
CA ILE A 7 -1.76 -19.55 1.19
C ILE A 7 -0.98 -18.43 0.47
N ALA A 8 -0.16 -17.66 1.18
CA ALA A 8 0.63 -16.59 0.56
C ALA A 8 1.64 -17.12 -0.47
N LEU A 9 2.32 -18.23 -0.17
CA LEU A 9 3.21 -18.92 -1.11
C LEU A 9 2.44 -19.45 -2.31
N PHE A 10 1.33 -20.14 -2.07
CA PHE A 10 0.51 -20.71 -3.11
C PHE A 10 -0.04 -19.62 -4.05
N ILE A 11 -0.62 -18.57 -3.50
CA ILE A 11 -1.11 -17.42 -4.28
C ILE A 11 0.04 -16.72 -4.99
N GLY A 12 1.19 -16.53 -4.33
CA GLY A 12 2.35 -15.87 -4.92
C GLY A 12 2.91 -16.64 -6.12
N VAL A 13 3.11 -17.95 -5.98
CA VAL A 13 3.55 -18.84 -7.06
C VAL A 13 2.52 -18.88 -8.18
N LEU A 14 1.23 -18.94 -7.83
CA LEU A 14 0.14 -18.94 -8.80
C LEU A 14 0.16 -17.64 -9.61
N LEU A 15 0.12 -16.47 -8.98
CA LEU A 15 0.15 -15.19 -9.66
C LEU A 15 1.40 -15.06 -10.55
N PHE A 16 2.57 -15.42 -10.04
CA PHE A 16 3.82 -15.36 -10.79
C PHE A 16 3.78 -16.24 -12.05
N THR A 17 3.39 -17.51 -11.89
CA THR A 17 3.35 -18.49 -12.97
C THR A 17 2.30 -18.10 -14.01
N PHE A 18 1.12 -17.66 -13.57
CA PHE A 18 0.05 -17.22 -14.47
C PHE A 18 0.45 -16.01 -15.30
N THR A 19 1.09 -14.99 -14.70
CA THR A 19 1.56 -13.81 -15.45
C THR A 19 2.60 -14.19 -16.50
N ILE A 20 3.52 -15.12 -16.18
CA ILE A 20 4.50 -15.61 -17.16
C ILE A 20 3.82 -16.32 -18.32
N ILE A 21 2.91 -17.27 -18.03
CA ILE A 21 2.21 -18.03 -19.07
C ILE A 21 1.40 -17.09 -19.97
N GLN A 22 0.72 -16.12 -19.37
CA GLN A 22 -0.04 -15.11 -20.13
C GLN A 22 0.88 -14.28 -21.03
N GLY A 23 2.01 -13.80 -20.51
CA GLY A 23 2.97 -13.00 -21.29
C GLY A 23 3.60 -13.77 -22.45
N VAL A 24 4.11 -14.98 -22.17
CA VAL A 24 4.74 -15.85 -23.19
C VAL A 24 3.71 -16.29 -24.23
N GLY A 25 2.53 -16.73 -23.78
CA GLY A 25 1.43 -17.11 -24.68
C GLY A 25 0.97 -15.95 -25.55
N GLY A 26 0.88 -14.74 -24.97
CA GLY A 26 0.58 -13.51 -25.70
C GLY A 26 1.60 -13.23 -26.81
N ASN A 27 2.89 -13.29 -26.50
CA ASN A 27 3.94 -13.04 -27.50
C ASN A 27 3.90 -14.08 -28.64
N LEU A 28 3.70 -15.36 -28.31
CA LEU A 28 3.57 -16.42 -29.33
C LEU A 28 2.35 -16.19 -30.25
N LEU A 29 1.23 -15.72 -29.71
CA LEU A 29 0.04 -15.41 -30.49
C LEU A 29 0.25 -14.19 -31.40
N ILE A 30 1.05 -13.22 -30.97
CA ILE A 30 1.45 -12.06 -31.79
C ILE A 30 2.36 -12.51 -32.93
N GLU A 31 3.38 -13.32 -32.65
CA GLU A 31 4.29 -13.85 -33.67
C GLU A 31 3.58 -14.70 -34.73
N ARG A 32 2.51 -15.39 -34.33
CA ARG A 32 1.66 -16.18 -35.25
C ARG A 32 0.61 -15.34 -35.99
N GLY A 33 0.55 -14.03 -35.76
CA GLY A 33 -0.42 -13.13 -36.39
C GLY A 33 -1.87 -13.33 -35.92
N VAL A 34 -2.09 -14.00 -34.78
CA VAL A 34 -3.43 -14.21 -34.20
C VAL A 34 -3.92 -12.96 -33.46
N ILE A 35 -2.99 -12.22 -32.84
CA ILE A 35 -3.25 -10.93 -32.19
C ILE A 35 -2.28 -9.92 -32.80
N GLU A 36 -2.76 -8.75 -33.24
CA GLU A 36 -1.88 -7.72 -33.85
C GLU A 36 -0.88 -7.12 -32.85
N SER A 37 -1.37 -6.77 -31.66
CA SER A 37 -0.56 -6.24 -30.57
C SER A 37 -1.27 -6.40 -29.24
N ALA A 38 -0.50 -6.51 -28.17
CA ALA A 38 -0.99 -6.53 -26.81
C ALA A 38 -0.07 -5.73 -25.88
N ASN A 39 -0.66 -5.10 -24.86
CA ASN A 39 0.08 -4.48 -23.76
C ASN A 39 -0.40 -5.04 -22.41
N ASP A 40 0.13 -4.51 -21.33
CA ASP A 40 -0.17 -4.87 -19.94
C ASP A 40 -1.66 -4.75 -19.57
N LYS A 41 -2.44 -3.97 -20.32
CA LYS A 41 -3.88 -3.75 -20.09
C LYS A 41 -4.78 -4.56 -21.02
N THR A 42 -4.34 -4.82 -22.25
CA THR A 42 -5.18 -5.43 -23.29
C THR A 42 -5.00 -6.93 -23.43
N LEU A 43 -3.85 -7.47 -23.00
CA LEU A 43 -3.50 -8.87 -23.23
C LEU A 43 -4.53 -9.84 -22.64
N VAL A 44 -4.87 -9.70 -21.36
CA VAL A 44 -5.82 -10.62 -20.70
C VAL A 44 -7.22 -10.54 -21.32
N PRO A 45 -7.82 -9.35 -21.56
CA PRO A 45 -9.07 -9.24 -22.30
C PRO A 45 -9.04 -9.89 -23.70
N GLN A 46 -7.95 -9.70 -24.46
CA GLN A 46 -7.79 -10.31 -25.78
C GLN A 46 -7.73 -11.83 -25.69
N LEU A 47 -6.98 -12.40 -24.73
CA LEU A 47 -6.92 -13.84 -24.49
C LEU A 47 -8.30 -14.42 -24.14
N ILE A 48 -9.09 -13.73 -23.33
CA ILE A 48 -10.46 -14.13 -23.01
C ILE A 48 -11.34 -14.09 -24.26
N ASN A 49 -11.19 -13.07 -25.10
CA ASN A 49 -11.99 -12.92 -26.31
C ASN A 49 -11.73 -14.04 -27.32
N LEU A 50 -10.50 -14.55 -27.43
CA LEU A 50 -10.18 -15.71 -28.29
C LEU A 50 -10.91 -17.00 -27.88
N LEU A 51 -11.37 -17.09 -26.63
CA LEU A 51 -12.13 -18.24 -26.13
C LEU A 51 -13.64 -18.15 -26.43
N SER A 52 -14.12 -17.02 -26.94
CA SER A 52 -15.56 -16.73 -27.10
C SER A 52 -16.28 -17.73 -28.02
N ASP A 53 -15.66 -18.11 -29.13
CA ASP A 53 -16.25 -19.05 -30.09
C ASP A 53 -16.18 -20.51 -29.63
N SER A 54 -15.11 -20.90 -28.95
CA SER A 54 -14.83 -22.30 -28.58
C SER A 54 -15.38 -22.70 -27.22
N THR A 55 -15.34 -21.79 -26.23
CA THR A 55 -15.72 -22.07 -24.84
C THR A 55 -16.47 -20.89 -24.20
N PRO A 56 -17.66 -20.52 -24.73
CA PRO A 56 -18.41 -19.34 -24.27
C PRO A 56 -18.78 -19.39 -22.78
N TRP A 57 -19.02 -20.60 -22.23
CA TRP A 57 -19.29 -20.77 -20.79
C TRP A 57 -18.11 -20.34 -19.91
N LEU A 58 -16.88 -20.57 -20.38
CA LEU A 58 -15.66 -20.22 -19.66
C LEU A 58 -15.43 -18.71 -19.70
N VAL A 59 -15.71 -18.06 -20.83
CA VAL A 59 -15.71 -16.59 -20.94
C VAL A 59 -16.67 -15.97 -19.94
N GLY A 60 -17.89 -16.51 -19.83
CA GLY A 60 -18.88 -16.09 -18.83
C GLY A 60 -18.35 -16.25 -17.39
N LEU A 61 -17.75 -17.40 -17.07
CA LEU A 61 -17.16 -17.64 -15.75
C LEU A 61 -16.03 -16.64 -15.45
N LEU A 62 -15.11 -16.42 -16.39
CA LEU A 62 -14.00 -15.48 -16.23
C LEU A 62 -14.47 -14.04 -16.04
N ALA A 63 -15.51 -13.62 -16.76
CA ALA A 63 -16.14 -12.32 -16.59
C ALA A 63 -16.74 -12.15 -15.18
N VAL A 64 -17.45 -13.17 -14.68
CA VAL A 64 -18.00 -13.17 -13.31
C VAL A 64 -16.87 -13.13 -12.27
N CYS A 65 -15.79 -13.89 -12.45
CA CYS A 65 -14.63 -13.85 -11.57
C CYS A 65 -13.97 -12.46 -11.53
N ALA A 66 -13.81 -11.81 -12.68
CA ALA A 66 -13.27 -10.46 -12.77
C ALA A 66 -14.18 -9.45 -12.04
N LEU A 67 -15.50 -9.52 -12.24
CA LEU A 67 -16.48 -8.71 -11.53
C LEU A 67 -16.45 -8.94 -10.02
N ALA A 68 -16.36 -10.19 -9.57
CA ALA A 68 -16.27 -10.53 -8.16
C ALA A 68 -15.00 -9.96 -7.50
N ALA A 69 -13.86 -10.06 -8.19
CA ALA A 69 -12.60 -9.48 -7.72
C ALA A 69 -12.69 -7.95 -7.56
N MET A 70 -13.23 -7.26 -8.57
CA MET A 70 -13.44 -5.80 -8.52
C MET A 70 -14.40 -5.38 -7.39
N GLN A 71 -15.50 -6.12 -7.20
CA GLN A 71 -16.48 -5.84 -6.15
C GLN A 71 -15.90 -6.03 -4.74
N SER A 72 -15.06 -7.05 -4.52
CA SER A 72 -14.42 -7.28 -3.21
C SER A 72 -13.54 -6.12 -2.76
N THR A 73 -12.80 -5.51 -3.71
CA THR A 73 -11.95 -4.35 -3.46
C THR A 73 -12.79 -3.07 -3.29
N GLY A 74 -13.76 -2.87 -4.18
CA GLY A 74 -14.67 -1.73 -4.12
C GLY A 74 -15.45 -1.66 -2.80
N ALA A 75 -15.97 -2.80 -2.33
CA ALA A 75 -16.70 -2.89 -1.07
C ALA A 75 -15.82 -2.49 0.14
N ALA A 76 -14.55 -2.89 0.17
CA ALA A 76 -13.62 -2.51 1.23
C ALA A 76 -13.36 -0.99 1.25
N TYR A 77 -13.19 -0.37 0.08
CA TYR A 77 -13.03 1.09 -0.03
C TYR A 77 -14.30 1.84 0.36
N MET A 78 -15.47 1.40 -0.11
CA MET A 78 -16.75 2.01 0.25
C MET A 78 -17.03 1.89 1.76
N SER A 79 -16.75 0.73 2.36
CA SER A 79 -16.90 0.52 3.80
C SER A 79 -15.97 1.42 4.61
N THR A 80 -14.70 1.54 4.19
CA THR A 80 -13.71 2.41 4.84
C THR A 80 -14.12 3.88 4.73
N PHE A 81 -14.48 4.35 3.53
CA PHE A 81 -14.95 5.72 3.31
C PHE A 81 -16.20 6.04 4.13
N SER A 82 -17.17 5.13 4.13
CA SER A 82 -18.40 5.24 4.94
C SER A 82 -18.07 5.41 6.42
N ALA A 83 -17.17 4.58 6.96
CA ALA A 83 -16.75 4.68 8.35
C ALA A 83 -16.04 6.01 8.65
N MET A 84 -15.16 6.48 7.76
CA MET A 84 -14.45 7.76 7.91
C MET A 84 -15.42 8.94 7.91
N VAL A 85 -16.32 9.03 6.93
CA VAL A 85 -17.28 10.14 6.87
C VAL A 85 -18.25 10.10 8.04
N THR A 86 -18.78 8.93 8.38
CA THR A 86 -19.75 8.82 9.47
C THR A 86 -19.11 9.08 10.84
N ARG A 87 -17.98 8.44 11.17
CA ARG A 87 -17.39 8.53 12.52
C ARG A 87 -16.51 9.77 12.70
N ASP A 88 -15.70 10.12 11.71
CA ASP A 88 -14.70 11.18 11.85
C ASP A 88 -15.25 12.56 11.49
N ILE A 89 -16.29 12.62 10.66
CA ILE A 89 -16.93 13.88 10.24
C ILE A 89 -18.31 14.03 10.86
N PHE A 90 -19.27 13.17 10.50
CA PHE A 90 -20.68 13.33 10.87
C PHE A 90 -20.91 13.25 12.37
N THR A 91 -20.56 12.14 13.02
CA THR A 91 -20.73 11.99 14.46
C THR A 91 -19.87 12.99 15.22
N LYS A 92 -18.65 13.28 14.75
CA LYS A 92 -17.74 14.16 15.48
C LYS A 92 -18.13 15.64 15.45
N PHE A 93 -18.61 16.14 14.31
CA PHE A 93 -18.81 17.59 14.09
C PHE A 93 -20.27 17.99 13.80
N ILE A 94 -21.10 17.07 13.32
CA ILE A 94 -22.49 17.37 12.90
C ILE A 94 -23.49 16.91 13.96
N ASN A 95 -23.43 15.63 14.37
CA ASN A 95 -24.32 15.08 15.39
C ASN A 95 -23.60 14.09 16.33
N PRO A 96 -23.03 14.59 17.44
CA PRO A 96 -22.35 13.78 18.46
C PRO A 96 -23.19 12.68 19.09
N ASN A 97 -24.51 12.84 19.10
CA ASN A 97 -25.44 11.91 19.74
C ASN A 97 -26.17 11.03 18.70
N ALA A 98 -25.64 10.92 17.47
CA ALA A 98 -26.25 10.11 16.42
C ALA A 98 -26.29 8.63 16.82
N THR A 99 -27.49 8.03 16.78
CA THR A 99 -27.68 6.60 17.01
C THR A 99 -27.04 5.77 15.89
N ASP A 100 -26.76 4.49 16.17
CA ASP A 100 -26.15 3.57 15.19
C ASP A 100 -26.97 3.45 13.89
N SER A 101 -28.30 3.55 13.97
CA SER A 101 -29.17 3.51 12.79
C SER A 101 -28.99 4.75 11.90
N VAL A 102 -28.91 5.94 12.51
CA VAL A 102 -28.66 7.20 11.80
C VAL A 102 -27.26 7.20 11.18
N GLN A 103 -26.26 6.71 11.92
CA GLN A 103 -24.89 6.57 11.42
C GLN A 103 -24.83 5.66 10.18
N LYS A 104 -25.46 4.48 10.23
CA LYS A 104 -25.52 3.55 9.08
C LYS A 104 -26.23 4.16 7.88
N LEU A 105 -27.35 4.86 8.08
CA LEU A 105 -28.09 5.51 7.01
C LEU A 105 -27.25 6.61 6.35
N CYS A 106 -26.66 7.48 7.17
CA CYS A 106 -25.77 8.55 6.73
C CYS A 106 -24.60 8.00 5.89
N GLY A 107 -23.92 6.96 6.40
CA GLY A 107 -22.84 6.31 5.67
C GLY A 107 -23.27 5.74 4.32
N ARG A 108 -24.45 5.11 4.23
CA ARG A 108 -25.00 4.61 2.96
C ARG A 108 -25.28 5.73 1.96
N ILE A 109 -25.86 6.85 2.42
CA ILE A 109 -26.13 8.02 1.57
C ILE A 109 -24.82 8.57 1.00
N PHE A 110 -23.78 8.73 1.83
CA PHE A 110 -22.48 9.22 1.36
C PHE A 110 -21.81 8.26 0.37
N VAL A 111 -21.93 6.94 0.57
CA VAL A 111 -21.45 5.94 -0.39
C VAL A 111 -22.17 6.08 -1.74
N ILE A 112 -23.49 6.27 -1.75
CA ILE A 112 -24.26 6.49 -2.98
C ILE A 112 -23.78 7.76 -3.69
N ILE A 113 -23.64 8.87 -2.96
CA ILE A 113 -23.19 10.15 -3.51
C ILE A 113 -21.81 10.02 -4.16
N VAL A 114 -20.82 9.45 -3.46
CA VAL A 114 -19.47 9.31 -4.02
C VAL A 114 -19.44 8.33 -5.20
N THR A 115 -20.28 7.29 -5.18
CA THR A 115 -20.39 6.33 -6.29
C THR A 115 -20.96 7.00 -7.54
N LEU A 116 -22.00 7.83 -7.39
CA LEU A 116 -22.56 8.60 -8.51
C LEU A 116 -21.56 9.61 -9.06
N ALA A 117 -20.80 10.30 -8.21
CA ALA A 117 -19.74 11.20 -8.64
C ALA A 117 -18.62 10.45 -9.40
N ALA A 118 -18.21 9.28 -8.89
CA ALA A 118 -17.23 8.43 -9.57
C ALA A 118 -17.74 7.92 -10.92
N LEU A 119 -19.01 7.49 -11.00
CA LEU A 119 -19.64 7.08 -12.25
C LEU A 119 -19.71 8.22 -13.27
N PHE A 120 -20.04 9.43 -12.82
CA PHE A 120 -20.06 10.61 -13.67
C PHE A 120 -18.67 10.90 -14.26
N VAL A 121 -17.62 10.90 -13.42
CA VAL A 121 -16.24 11.09 -13.92
C VAL A 121 -15.84 9.95 -14.86
N ALA A 122 -16.22 8.71 -14.53
CA ALA A 122 -15.91 7.54 -15.35
C ALA A 122 -16.51 7.61 -16.75
N ALA A 123 -17.75 8.09 -16.85
CA ALA A 123 -18.45 8.25 -18.12
C ALA A 123 -17.86 9.37 -19.00
N ASN A 124 -17.23 10.38 -18.41
CA ASN A 124 -16.76 11.57 -19.13
C ASN A 124 -15.23 11.61 -19.37
N SER A 125 -14.42 10.94 -18.54
CA SER A 125 -12.96 10.98 -18.70
C SER A 125 -12.25 9.77 -18.07
N THR A 126 -11.85 8.83 -18.93
CA THR A 126 -11.02 7.68 -18.52
C THR A 126 -9.65 8.11 -17.99
N GLN A 127 -9.06 9.16 -18.57
CA GLN A 127 -7.76 9.68 -18.13
C GLN A 127 -7.83 10.28 -16.72
N ALA A 128 -8.94 10.94 -16.38
CA ALA A 128 -9.13 11.51 -15.04
C ALA A 128 -9.11 10.41 -13.96
N ILE A 129 -9.74 9.26 -14.19
CA ILE A 129 -9.74 8.15 -13.21
C ILE A 129 -8.32 7.66 -12.93
N VAL A 130 -7.52 7.43 -13.98
CA VAL A 130 -6.15 6.93 -13.83
C VAL A 130 -5.29 7.93 -13.05
N MET A 131 -5.43 9.22 -13.36
CA MET A 131 -4.71 10.29 -12.66
C MET A 131 -5.15 10.40 -11.20
N LEU A 132 -6.47 10.42 -10.91
CA LEU A 132 -7.00 10.49 -9.55
C LEU A 132 -6.57 9.29 -8.71
N GLY A 133 -6.53 8.09 -9.30
CA GLY A 133 -6.01 6.89 -8.64
C GLY A 133 -4.54 7.01 -8.26
N GLY A 134 -3.70 7.50 -9.17
CA GLY A 134 -2.27 7.76 -8.90
C GLY A 134 -2.06 8.79 -7.78
N LEU A 135 -2.80 9.91 -7.84
CA LEU A 135 -2.76 10.94 -6.79
C LEU A 135 -3.24 10.42 -5.44
N ALA A 136 -4.28 9.58 -5.39
CA ALA A 136 -4.80 9.03 -4.15
C ALA A 136 -3.72 8.23 -3.39
N VAL A 137 -2.93 7.42 -4.11
CA VAL A 137 -1.81 6.67 -3.52
C VAL A 137 -0.70 7.60 -3.06
N ALA A 138 -0.33 8.60 -3.88
CA ALA A 138 0.71 9.57 -3.56
C ALA A 138 0.36 10.45 -2.33
N TYR A 139 -0.90 10.88 -2.22
CA TYR A 139 -1.43 11.58 -1.05
C TYR A 139 -1.52 10.68 0.18
N GLY A 140 -1.94 9.42 0.02
CA GLY A 140 -1.94 8.44 1.09
C GLY A 140 -0.55 8.24 1.71
N PHE A 141 0.49 8.22 0.87
CA PHE A 141 1.88 8.14 1.32
C PHE A 141 2.31 9.33 2.20
N GLN A 142 1.65 10.49 2.09
CA GLN A 142 1.94 11.66 2.93
C GLN A 142 1.49 11.51 4.39
N MET A 143 0.73 10.47 4.73
CA MET A 143 0.35 10.18 6.11
C MET A 143 1.48 9.52 6.94
N TYR A 144 2.58 9.11 6.31
CA TYR A 144 3.69 8.42 6.98
C TYR A 144 4.31 9.20 8.16
N PRO A 145 4.55 10.53 8.08
CA PRO A 145 5.09 11.27 9.22
C PRO A 145 4.14 11.26 10.43
N ALA A 146 2.82 11.27 10.19
CA ALA A 146 1.83 11.12 11.25
C ALA A 146 1.90 9.73 11.91
N LEU A 147 2.03 8.66 11.11
CA LEU A 147 2.20 7.29 11.60
C LEU A 147 3.51 7.12 12.37
N ILE A 148 4.61 7.70 11.89
CA ILE A 148 5.90 7.71 12.57
C ILE A 148 5.79 8.44 13.92
N GLY A 149 5.15 9.61 13.92
CA GLY A 149 4.92 10.40 15.14
C GLY A 149 4.06 9.67 16.19
N LEU A 150 3.09 8.90 15.72
CA LEU A 150 2.18 8.14 16.58
C LEU A 150 2.85 6.89 17.18
N CYS A 151 3.61 6.13 16.38
CA CYS A 151 4.07 4.80 16.74
C CYS A 151 5.53 4.74 17.20
N TYR A 152 6.40 5.62 16.69
CA TYR A 152 7.86 5.43 16.81
C TYR A 152 8.61 6.65 17.35
N TYR A 153 8.27 7.87 16.90
CA TYR A 153 9.02 9.08 17.21
C TYR A 153 8.17 10.13 17.92
N LYS A 154 8.43 10.32 19.21
CA LYS A 154 7.71 11.31 20.04
C LYS A 154 8.08 12.78 19.74
N GLY A 155 9.11 13.07 18.96
CA GLY A 155 9.54 14.45 18.73
C GLY A 155 8.63 15.25 17.80
N PHE A 156 7.79 14.60 17.00
CA PHE A 156 6.85 15.31 16.14
C PHE A 156 5.70 15.93 16.92
N THR A 157 5.38 17.19 16.60
CA THR A 157 4.25 17.93 17.17
C THR A 157 3.05 17.88 16.23
N LYS A 158 1.84 18.04 16.77
CA LYS A 158 0.61 18.08 15.95
C LYS A 158 0.69 19.16 14.87
N LYS A 159 1.21 20.34 15.21
CA LYS A 159 1.37 21.45 14.28
C LYS A 159 2.36 21.11 13.18
N GLY A 160 3.49 20.50 13.53
CA GLY A 160 4.50 20.07 12.56
C GLY A 160 3.95 19.04 11.58
N VAL A 161 3.29 17.99 12.07
CA VAL A 161 2.70 16.96 11.22
C VAL A 161 1.63 17.51 10.28
N VAL A 162 0.75 18.40 10.77
CA VAL A 162 -0.29 19.01 9.92
C VAL A 162 0.32 19.93 8.86
N ALA A 163 1.29 20.78 9.24
CA ALA A 163 1.99 21.64 8.29
C ALA A 163 2.74 20.83 7.24
N GLY A 164 3.45 19.78 7.67
CA GLY A 164 4.16 18.87 6.77
C GLY A 164 3.22 18.16 5.82
N LEU A 165 2.08 17.66 6.30
CA LEU A 165 1.07 17.03 5.45
C LEU A 165 0.57 18.01 4.37
N ILE A 166 0.23 19.24 4.74
CA ILE A 166 -0.23 20.26 3.78
C ILE A 166 0.84 20.54 2.72
N VAL A 167 2.09 20.79 3.14
CA VAL A 167 3.18 21.05 2.19
C VAL A 167 3.49 19.83 1.33
N GLY A 168 3.43 18.62 1.90
CA GLY A 168 3.59 17.37 1.18
C GLY A 168 2.55 17.18 0.10
N LEU A 169 1.27 17.44 0.41
CA LEU A 169 0.19 17.37 -0.59
C LEU A 169 0.40 18.39 -1.71
N ILE A 170 0.78 19.64 -1.37
CA ILE A 170 1.11 20.67 -2.38
C ILE A 170 2.27 20.21 -3.26
N ALA A 171 3.34 19.68 -2.66
CA ALA A 171 4.50 19.19 -3.40
C ALA A 171 4.13 18.03 -4.33
N VAL A 172 3.30 17.07 -3.90
CA VAL A 172 2.77 16.03 -4.79
C VAL A 172 2.01 16.65 -5.97
N THR A 173 1.08 17.57 -5.71
CA THR A 173 0.28 18.22 -6.77
C THR A 173 1.13 18.99 -7.77
N LEU A 174 2.20 19.66 -7.31
CA LEU A 174 3.08 20.45 -8.17
C LEU A 174 4.15 19.62 -8.87
N THR A 175 4.31 18.34 -8.52
CA THR A 175 5.33 17.45 -9.11
C THR A 175 4.74 16.23 -9.83
N ASP A 176 3.43 16.00 -9.74
CA ASP A 176 2.72 15.00 -10.54
C ASP A 176 2.33 15.57 -11.92
N ARG A 177 1.58 14.83 -12.73
CA ARG A 177 1.05 15.29 -14.03
C ARG A 177 0.15 16.51 -13.91
N THR A 178 -0.39 16.77 -12.72
CA THR A 178 -1.15 17.98 -12.38
C THR A 178 -0.31 19.24 -12.37
N SER A 179 1.02 19.15 -12.40
CA SER A 179 1.92 20.30 -12.53
C SER A 179 1.63 21.14 -13.78
N ALA A 180 1.13 20.49 -14.85
CA ALA A 180 0.65 21.15 -16.06
C ALA A 180 -0.49 22.15 -15.80
N TRP A 181 -1.33 21.94 -14.78
CA TRP A 181 -2.42 22.86 -14.44
C TRP A 181 -1.93 24.17 -13.85
N PHE A 182 -0.73 24.17 -13.26
CA PHE A 182 -0.11 25.31 -12.60
C PHE A 182 0.99 25.95 -13.44
N ASN A 183 1.28 25.40 -14.62
CA ASN A 183 2.33 25.85 -15.54
C ASN A 183 3.70 26.05 -14.87
N VAL A 184 4.07 25.12 -13.97
CA VAL A 184 5.35 25.19 -13.25
C VAL A 184 6.52 24.78 -14.16
N PRO A 185 7.70 25.41 -14.02
CA PRO A 185 8.79 25.27 -14.99
C PRO A 185 9.47 23.88 -15.00
N TRP A 186 9.25 23.06 -13.98
CA TRP A 186 9.92 21.75 -13.82
C TRP A 186 9.08 20.56 -14.33
N GLY A 187 7.84 20.77 -14.76
CA GLY A 187 7.00 19.71 -15.32
C GLY A 187 6.62 18.59 -14.34
N ALA A 188 6.24 17.43 -14.88
CA ALA A 188 5.88 16.26 -14.08
C ALA A 188 7.13 15.39 -13.77
N TYR A 189 7.18 14.84 -12.55
CA TYR A 189 8.26 13.98 -12.06
C TYR A 189 9.66 14.57 -12.24
N PRO A 190 9.93 15.77 -11.69
CA PRO A 190 11.23 16.41 -11.84
C PRO A 190 12.34 15.50 -11.28
N LEU A 191 13.47 15.49 -11.98
CA LEU A 191 14.61 14.59 -11.72
C LEU A 191 14.25 13.11 -11.79
N THR A 192 13.19 12.73 -12.52
CA THR A 192 12.67 11.35 -12.62
C THR A 192 12.18 10.76 -11.28
N ILE A 193 12.02 11.58 -10.25
CA ILE A 193 11.51 11.16 -8.95
C ILE A 193 9.99 11.25 -8.97
N HIS A 194 9.33 10.16 -8.56
CA HIS A 194 7.89 10.09 -8.46
C HIS A 194 7.35 11.19 -7.50
N SER A 195 6.18 11.75 -7.80
CA SER A 195 5.56 12.88 -7.06
C SER A 195 5.44 12.60 -5.55
N ALA A 196 5.04 11.38 -5.19
CA ALA A 196 5.03 10.89 -3.79
C ALA A 196 6.37 11.05 -3.05
N GLY A 197 7.49 10.87 -3.76
CA GLY A 197 8.85 11.04 -3.26
C GLY A 197 9.17 12.49 -2.93
N TRP A 198 8.88 13.42 -3.85
CA TRP A 198 8.99 14.86 -3.57
C TRP A 198 8.09 15.28 -2.42
N GLY A 199 6.83 14.81 -2.43
CA GLY A 199 5.87 15.00 -1.35
C GLY A 199 6.46 14.66 0.02
N ILE A 200 6.98 13.44 0.18
CA ILE A 200 7.45 12.97 1.49
C ILE A 200 8.71 13.72 1.96
N ILE A 201 9.59 14.12 1.04
CA ILE A 201 10.79 14.91 1.36
C ILE A 201 10.39 16.24 1.99
N PHE A 202 9.52 17.01 1.32
CA PHE A 202 9.06 18.29 1.83
C PHE A 202 8.21 18.14 3.10
N ASN A 203 7.36 17.11 3.15
CA ASN A 203 6.53 16.81 4.31
C ASN A 203 7.36 16.54 5.56
N LEU A 204 8.36 15.64 5.47
CA LEU A 204 9.25 15.33 6.58
C LEU A 204 10.10 16.54 6.98
N PHE A 205 10.64 17.28 6.00
CA PHE A 205 11.40 18.48 6.26
C PHE A 205 10.60 19.51 7.07
N VAL A 206 9.39 19.84 6.62
CA VAL A 206 8.50 20.78 7.31
C VAL A 206 8.04 20.23 8.64
N THR A 207 7.69 18.94 8.71
CA THR A 207 7.30 18.28 9.97
C THR A 207 8.39 18.42 11.02
N PHE A 208 9.64 18.11 10.65
CA PHE A 208 10.78 18.22 11.56
C PHE A 208 11.04 19.68 11.95
N PHE A 209 11.13 20.57 10.97
CA PHE A 209 11.42 21.99 11.17
C PHE A 209 10.39 22.69 12.06
N VAL A 210 9.10 22.51 11.76
CA VAL A 210 8.01 23.11 12.54
C VAL A 210 7.89 22.46 13.92
N SER A 211 8.14 21.15 14.05
CA SER A 211 8.15 20.48 15.36
C SER A 211 9.29 20.98 16.24
N PHE A 212 10.45 21.26 15.64
CA PHE A 212 11.61 21.80 16.33
C PHE A 212 11.40 23.26 16.75
N LEU A 213 10.88 24.12 15.86
CA LEU A 213 10.70 25.54 16.13
C LEU A 213 9.51 25.88 17.02
N LEU A 214 8.34 25.28 16.76
CA LEU A 214 7.09 25.71 17.41
C LEU A 214 6.80 24.99 18.73
N GLY A 215 7.62 24.02 19.13
CA GLY A 215 7.44 23.24 20.35
C GLY A 215 6.01 22.70 20.55
N GLU A 216 5.72 22.20 21.74
CA GLU A 216 4.36 21.85 22.13
C GLU A 216 4.14 22.13 23.61
N SER A 217 2.89 22.35 24.00
CA SER A 217 2.53 22.55 25.41
C SER A 217 2.83 21.30 26.24
N SER A 218 3.25 21.49 27.50
CA SER A 218 3.51 20.41 28.46
C SER A 218 2.33 19.43 28.59
N LYS A 219 1.09 19.92 28.51
CA LYS A 219 -0.12 19.07 28.54
C LYS A 219 -0.19 18.09 27.37
N GLU A 220 0.09 18.57 26.15
CA GLU A 220 0.08 17.74 24.94
C GLU A 220 1.24 16.73 24.94
N LYS A 221 2.41 17.17 25.40
CA LYS A 221 3.59 16.31 25.56
C LYS A 221 3.29 15.14 26.51
N ASN A 222 2.71 15.42 27.69
CA ASN A 222 2.33 14.40 28.66
C ASN A 222 1.27 13.42 28.11
N LYS A 223 0.30 13.94 27.33
CA LYS A 223 -0.72 13.10 26.68
C LYS A 223 -0.09 12.16 25.64
N LYS A 224 0.86 12.65 24.86
CA LYS A 224 1.61 11.85 23.87
C LYS A 224 2.49 10.81 24.56
N GLU A 225 3.20 11.18 25.62
CA GLU A 225 4.01 10.26 26.41
C GLU A 225 3.18 9.12 27.00
N ARG A 226 1.99 9.41 27.54
CA ARG A 226 1.05 8.37 28.01
C ARG A 226 0.63 7.41 26.89
N LYS A 227 0.36 7.92 25.68
CA LYS A 227 0.01 7.07 24.53
C LYS A 227 1.19 6.21 24.07
N HIS A 228 2.38 6.79 23.97
CA HIS A 228 3.60 6.07 23.61
C HIS A 228 3.93 4.99 24.66
N LEU A 229 3.80 5.30 25.94
CA LEU A 229 3.98 4.33 27.02
C LEU A 229 2.95 3.20 26.95
N LEU A 230 1.67 3.54 26.73
CA LEU A 230 0.63 2.53 26.54
C LEU A 230 0.99 1.58 25.38
N LEU A 231 1.31 2.14 24.21
CA LEU A 231 1.70 1.37 23.04
C LEU A 231 2.91 0.48 23.35
N GLN A 232 3.97 1.04 23.93
CA GLN A 232 5.15 0.28 24.32
C GLN A 232 4.82 -0.85 25.30
N THR A 233 4.00 -0.61 26.32
CA THR A 233 3.67 -1.67 27.30
C THR A 233 2.89 -2.81 26.67
N VAL A 234 1.95 -2.51 25.77
CA VAL A 234 1.12 -3.56 25.15
C VAL A 234 1.85 -4.28 24.01
N SER A 235 2.66 -3.58 23.22
CA SER A 235 3.31 -4.11 22.00
C SER A 235 4.81 -4.40 22.12
N ALA A 236 5.43 -4.14 23.29
CA ALA A 236 6.86 -4.42 23.48
C ALA A 236 7.21 -5.88 23.17
N LEU A 237 8.28 -6.02 22.40
CA LEU A 237 8.91 -7.30 22.11
C LEU A 237 9.65 -7.83 23.33
N ASP A 238 9.65 -9.15 23.50
CA ASP A 238 10.47 -9.82 24.50
C ASP A 238 11.95 -9.44 24.35
N PRO A 239 12.74 -9.37 25.43
CA PRO A 239 14.15 -8.96 25.38
C PRO A 239 14.99 -9.75 24.38
N LYS A 240 14.71 -11.05 24.22
CA LYS A 240 15.38 -11.92 23.22
C LYS A 240 15.11 -11.46 21.79
N ARG A 241 13.86 -11.13 21.47
CA ARG A 241 13.42 -10.68 20.13
C ARG A 241 13.88 -9.26 19.85
N LYS A 242 13.94 -8.40 20.86
CA LYS A 242 14.45 -7.02 20.74
C LYS A 242 15.88 -6.98 20.19
N ARG A 243 16.75 -7.94 20.54
CA ARG A 243 18.11 -8.05 20.00
C ARG A 243 18.14 -8.34 18.49
N GLN A 244 17.08 -8.93 17.95
CA GLN A 244 16.96 -9.31 16.54
C GLN A 244 16.32 -8.20 15.67
N VAL A 245 15.99 -7.04 16.24
CA VAL A 245 15.38 -5.92 15.49
C VAL A 245 16.33 -5.37 14.43
N SER A 246 17.64 -5.31 14.71
CA SER A 246 18.62 -4.89 13.69
C SER A 246 18.65 -5.85 12.51
N LEU A 247 18.64 -7.17 12.79
CA LEU A 247 18.53 -8.19 11.75
C LEU A 247 17.22 -8.05 10.96
N ALA A 248 16.10 -7.80 11.62
CA ALA A 248 14.81 -7.57 10.98
C ALA A 248 14.86 -6.39 9.98
N TRP A 249 15.49 -5.28 10.38
CA TRP A 249 15.71 -4.14 9.50
C TRP A 249 16.61 -4.47 8.31
N VAL A 250 17.74 -5.13 8.55
CA VAL A 250 18.67 -5.53 7.48
C VAL A 250 17.96 -6.44 6.47
N LEU A 251 17.27 -7.48 6.94
CA LEU A 251 16.55 -8.42 6.07
C LEU A 251 15.50 -7.70 5.22
N THR A 252 14.73 -6.80 5.83
CA THR A 252 13.69 -6.01 5.17
C THR A 252 14.28 -5.04 4.16
N LEU A 253 15.35 -4.31 4.51
CA LEU A 253 16.00 -3.36 3.61
C LEU A 253 16.62 -4.06 2.40
N ILE A 254 17.25 -5.22 2.58
CA ILE A 254 17.74 -6.04 1.46
C ILE A 254 16.57 -6.42 0.56
N TRP A 255 15.43 -6.82 1.14
CA TRP A 255 14.26 -7.20 0.34
C TRP A 255 13.75 -6.04 -0.52
N PHE A 256 13.57 -4.86 0.07
CA PHE A 256 13.00 -3.71 -0.62
C PHE A 256 13.99 -3.01 -1.56
N LEU A 257 15.28 -2.92 -1.21
CA LEU A 257 16.28 -2.24 -2.04
C LEU A 257 16.83 -3.13 -3.15
N VAL A 258 17.05 -4.42 -2.85
CA VAL A 258 17.62 -5.39 -3.78
C VAL A 258 16.54 -6.14 -4.54
N GLY A 259 15.52 -6.67 -3.86
CA GLY A 259 14.48 -7.45 -4.52
C GLY A 259 13.62 -6.64 -5.50
N PHE A 260 13.08 -5.51 -5.05
CA PHE A 260 12.14 -4.68 -5.81
C PHE A 260 12.62 -3.24 -6.08
N GLY A 261 13.71 -2.85 -5.45
CA GLY A 261 14.20 -1.47 -5.46
C GLY A 261 15.16 -1.19 -6.62
N PRO A 262 15.98 -0.13 -6.51
CA PRO A 262 16.88 0.28 -7.59
C PRO A 262 17.89 -0.81 -7.99
N PHE A 263 18.27 -1.69 -7.05
CA PHE A 263 19.24 -2.76 -7.31
C PHE A 263 18.61 -4.01 -7.91
N ALA A 264 17.28 -4.05 -8.14
CA ALA A 264 16.64 -5.14 -8.85
C ALA A 264 17.17 -5.29 -10.30
N THR A 265 17.75 -4.22 -10.85
CA THR A 265 18.42 -4.20 -12.15
C THR A 265 19.60 -5.18 -12.23
N ILE A 266 20.24 -5.51 -11.11
CA ILE A 266 21.30 -6.54 -11.03
C ILE A 266 20.73 -7.90 -11.47
N GLY A 267 19.46 -8.17 -11.15
CA GLY A 267 18.76 -9.39 -11.53
C GLY A 267 18.59 -9.58 -13.04
N ASN A 268 18.77 -8.54 -13.85
CA ASN A 268 18.63 -8.64 -15.30
C ASN A 268 19.70 -9.54 -15.93
N SER A 269 20.90 -9.61 -15.34
CA SER A 269 22.05 -10.31 -15.92
C SER A 269 22.84 -11.20 -14.95
N LEU A 270 22.50 -11.20 -13.65
CA LEU A 270 23.27 -11.92 -12.64
C LEU A 270 23.34 -13.44 -12.87
N PHE A 271 22.25 -14.07 -13.29
CA PHE A 271 22.15 -15.53 -13.37
C PHE A 271 22.34 -16.07 -14.79
N SER A 272 21.87 -15.35 -15.80
CA SER A 272 21.93 -15.74 -17.20
C SER A 272 21.70 -14.52 -18.12
N SER A 273 21.98 -14.66 -19.41
CA SER A 273 21.66 -13.60 -20.36
C SER A 273 20.16 -13.55 -20.64
N PRO A 274 19.48 -12.40 -20.49
CA PRO A 274 18.02 -12.32 -20.63
C PRO A 274 17.53 -12.60 -22.05
N ASN A 275 18.37 -12.40 -23.06
CA ASN A 275 17.97 -12.42 -24.47
C ASN A 275 18.46 -13.65 -25.25
N THR A 276 19.27 -14.53 -24.63
CA THR A 276 19.84 -15.70 -25.30
C THR A 276 19.49 -16.97 -24.52
N PRO A 277 18.37 -17.65 -24.88
CA PRO A 277 17.89 -18.84 -24.19
C PRO A 277 18.92 -19.99 -24.11
N GLU A 278 19.79 -20.09 -25.11
CA GLU A 278 20.86 -21.10 -25.17
C GLU A 278 21.86 -21.01 -24.01
N LEU A 279 21.97 -19.84 -23.38
CA LEU A 279 22.89 -19.57 -22.27
C LEU A 279 22.20 -19.55 -20.91
N TRP A 280 20.95 -20.03 -20.82
CA TRP A 280 20.20 -20.11 -19.55
C TRP A 280 20.64 -21.29 -18.67
N ALA A 281 21.94 -21.40 -18.37
CA ALA A 281 22.44 -22.33 -17.36
C ALA A 281 22.57 -21.62 -15.99
N PRO A 282 22.41 -22.31 -14.85
CA PRO A 282 22.07 -23.73 -14.67
C PRO A 282 20.56 -24.01 -14.56
N PHE A 283 19.72 -22.97 -14.49
CA PHE A 283 18.29 -23.12 -14.15
C PHE A 283 17.36 -23.31 -15.34
N SER A 284 17.85 -23.21 -16.58
CA SER A 284 17.04 -23.21 -17.81
C SER A 284 15.97 -22.11 -17.84
N LEU A 285 16.23 -21.00 -17.14
CA LEU A 285 15.34 -19.85 -17.02
C LEU A 285 16.11 -18.53 -17.28
N PRO A 286 15.44 -17.48 -17.78
CA PRO A 286 16.04 -16.16 -17.89
C PRO A 286 16.34 -15.59 -16.50
N SER A 287 17.41 -14.80 -16.40
CA SER A 287 17.91 -14.26 -15.13
C SER A 287 16.86 -13.51 -14.34
N LEU A 288 16.01 -12.73 -15.03
CA LEU A 288 14.96 -11.97 -14.38
C LEU A 288 13.97 -12.87 -13.63
N TRP A 289 13.65 -14.05 -14.16
CA TRP A 289 12.71 -14.97 -13.51
C TRP A 289 13.36 -15.65 -12.32
N VAL A 290 14.62 -16.07 -12.45
CA VAL A 290 15.40 -16.63 -11.33
C VAL A 290 15.47 -15.61 -10.19
N TRP A 291 15.73 -14.34 -10.52
CA TRP A 291 15.76 -13.24 -9.56
C TRP A 291 14.41 -13.05 -8.85
N GLN A 292 13.31 -12.97 -9.61
CA GLN A 292 11.98 -12.78 -9.05
C GLN A 292 11.55 -13.96 -8.15
N LEU A 293 11.84 -15.20 -8.54
CA LEU A 293 11.56 -16.39 -7.72
C LEU A 293 12.39 -16.42 -6.44
N LEU A 294 13.68 -16.07 -6.53
CA LEU A 294 14.56 -15.99 -5.37
C LEU A 294 14.05 -14.94 -4.38
N PHE A 295 13.70 -13.74 -4.86
CA PHE A 295 13.21 -12.67 -3.99
C PHE A 295 11.76 -12.86 -3.53
N LEU A 296 10.97 -13.69 -4.22
CA LEU A 296 9.68 -14.18 -3.73
C LEU A 296 9.91 -15.10 -2.51
N LEU A 297 10.79 -16.10 -2.62
CA LEU A 297 11.12 -16.99 -1.51
C LEU A 297 11.74 -16.24 -0.33
N TYR A 298 12.68 -15.33 -0.62
CA TYR A 298 13.28 -14.45 0.38
C TYR A 298 12.21 -13.59 1.06
N GLY A 299 11.30 -12.99 0.29
CA GLY A 299 10.20 -12.20 0.82
C GLY A 299 9.27 -12.96 1.74
N VAL A 300 8.91 -14.19 1.35
CA VAL A 300 8.13 -15.09 2.21
C VAL A 300 8.88 -15.39 3.51
N PHE A 301 10.18 -15.65 3.43
CA PHE A 301 11.01 -15.85 4.62
C PHE A 301 11.02 -14.60 5.51
N VAL A 302 11.25 -13.41 4.96
CA VAL A 302 11.23 -12.15 5.73
C VAL A 302 9.87 -11.92 6.37
N MET A 303 8.78 -12.15 5.65
CA MET A 303 7.42 -12.03 6.19
C MET A 303 7.16 -13.04 7.30
N TRP A 304 7.60 -14.30 7.14
CA TRP A 304 7.52 -15.29 8.22
C TRP A 304 8.33 -14.85 9.45
N PHE A 305 9.55 -14.36 9.23
CA PHE A 305 10.45 -13.91 10.28
C PHE A 305 9.83 -12.74 11.07
N LEU A 306 9.28 -11.73 10.38
CA LEU A 306 8.64 -10.58 11.00
C LEU A 306 7.32 -10.95 11.70
N ALA A 307 6.43 -11.69 11.02
CA ALA A 307 5.12 -12.00 11.57
C ALA A 307 5.21 -12.97 12.75
N PHE A 308 5.95 -14.07 12.62
CA PHE A 308 5.89 -15.19 13.56
C PHE A 308 7.09 -15.25 14.50
N HIS A 309 8.31 -15.18 13.96
CA HIS A 309 9.53 -15.28 14.77
C HIS A 309 9.68 -14.05 15.68
N MET A 310 9.56 -12.85 15.10
CA MET A 310 9.48 -11.59 15.85
C MET A 310 8.12 -11.43 16.54
N GLY A 311 7.07 -12.10 16.05
CA GLY A 311 5.75 -12.12 16.66
C GLY A 311 4.93 -10.85 16.44
N LEU A 312 5.22 -10.08 15.39
CA LEU A 312 4.49 -8.86 15.07
C LEU A 312 3.03 -9.11 14.68
N SER A 313 2.67 -10.34 14.31
CA SER A 313 1.28 -10.73 14.01
C SER A 313 0.53 -11.32 15.21
N LYS A 314 1.17 -11.44 16.38
CA LYS A 314 0.48 -12.01 17.55
C LYS A 314 -0.55 -11.00 18.07
N PRO A 315 -1.82 -11.42 18.27
CA PRO A 315 -2.82 -10.53 18.84
C PRO A 315 -2.41 -10.14 20.26
N ILE A 316 -2.67 -8.89 20.61
CA ILE A 316 -2.42 -8.39 21.96
C ILE A 316 -3.53 -8.95 22.86
N ALA A 317 -3.16 -9.65 23.93
CA ALA A 317 -4.11 -10.19 24.89
C ALA A 317 -4.91 -9.06 25.57
N ARG A 318 -6.24 -9.20 25.64
CA ARG A 318 -7.14 -8.20 26.24
C ARG A 318 -6.79 -7.92 27.70
N GLU A 319 -6.47 -8.97 28.46
CA GLU A 319 -6.04 -8.89 29.86
C GLU A 319 -4.85 -7.94 30.05
N LYS A 320 -3.87 -7.99 29.14
CA LYS A 320 -2.69 -7.11 29.17
C LYS A 320 -3.08 -5.65 29.01
N ILE A 321 -4.09 -5.36 28.17
CA ILE A 321 -4.61 -4.01 27.98
C ILE A 321 -5.35 -3.55 29.24
N GLU A 322 -6.22 -4.40 29.80
CA GLU A 322 -7.01 -4.10 31.00
C GLU A 322 -6.13 -3.83 32.22
N LEU A 323 -5.08 -4.62 32.43
CA LEU A 323 -4.13 -4.43 33.52
C LEU A 323 -3.42 -3.08 33.44
N VAL A 324 -2.99 -2.68 32.24
CA VAL A 324 -2.30 -1.39 32.01
C VAL A 324 -3.26 -0.21 32.17
N VAL A 325 -4.51 -0.35 31.73
CA VAL A 325 -5.53 0.69 31.94
C VAL A 325 -5.84 0.84 33.43
N LYS A 326 -6.02 -0.28 34.16
CA LYS A 326 -6.27 -0.27 35.61
C LYS A 326 -5.11 0.34 36.41
N SER A 327 -3.87 -0.04 36.11
CA SER A 327 -2.70 0.55 36.78
C SER A 327 -2.53 2.05 36.47
N SER A 328 -2.85 2.47 35.25
CA SER A 328 -2.79 3.87 34.83
C SER A 328 -3.91 4.72 35.45
N SER A 329 -5.05 4.12 35.79
CA SER A 329 -6.12 4.79 36.55
C SER A 329 -5.83 4.89 38.05
N GLN A 330 -5.07 3.95 38.61
CA GLN A 330 -4.66 3.97 40.02
C GLN A 330 -3.54 5.00 40.29
N ASN A 331 -2.61 5.20 39.35
CA ASN A 331 -1.55 6.24 39.43
C ASN A 331 -2.04 7.68 39.14
N LYS A 332 -3.34 7.96 39.29
CA LYS A 332 -3.95 9.29 39.07
C LYS A 332 -4.54 9.93 40.35
N LEU A 333 -4.33 9.33 41.52
CA LEU A 333 -4.53 9.95 42.84
C LEU A 333 -3.21 10.55 43.35
#